data_AF-A0A6A6I6A7-F1
#
_entry.id   AF-A0A6A6I6A7-F1
#
_cell.length_a   1.000
_cell.length_b   1.000
_cell.length_c   1.000
_cell.angle_alpha   90.00
_cell.angle_beta   90.00
_cell.angle_gamma   90.00
#
_symmetry.space_group_name_H-M   'P 1'
#
loop_
_entity.id
_entity.type
_entity.pdbx_description
1 polymer ?
#
loop_
_entity_poly.entity_id
_entity_poly.type
_entity_poly.pdbx_seq_one_letter_code
_entity_poly.pdbx_strand_id
1 'polypeptide(L)'
;MEIQIDFHNRGSIPVDAEAFLRWFPRLAPEVFGTGWFEADRLAWEVHSHMHGRLQLSPKSVRSTLQSLFGMLQLKLGHHNGATRRKVKKMLERQLEQDLTFARLRADGNRRSRHRFLTLCIVACSTDSQLLADALVRFFYDNLHDIMRSEEPHLLLREWAVGIQEIRSLIPEETFMDLMYHLSRKANKMIPAWRNFGIHDPSVETLVQIIYDILGRNNYWDYDRGRRPRRRAWVPDYAPRALTAPPLFHSHPRLALTGPEPLMTVGPRLHSPALSAPVVDEVDEIRMRQEMLENQVQQLQEEVEFGVPEYV
;
A
#
# COMPACT_ATOMS: atom_id res chain seq x y z
N MET A 1 5.85 34.64 14.81
CA MET A 1 6.56 34.90 13.54
C MET A 1 5.91 34.04 12.48
N GLU A 2 5.71 34.55 11.27
CA GLU A 2 5.07 33.81 10.18
C GLU A 2 6.11 33.40 9.15
N ILE A 3 5.97 32.20 8.59
CA ILE A 3 6.76 31.69 7.46
C ILE A 3 5.84 31.59 6.25
N GLN A 4 6.28 32.13 5.11
CA GLN A 4 5.57 31.99 3.83
C GLN A 4 6.10 30.77 3.08
N ILE A 5 5.27 29.74 2.92
CA ILE A 5 5.63 28.54 2.14
C ILE A 5 5.19 28.75 0.70
N ASP A 6 6.13 28.94 -0.21
CA ASP A 6 5.84 29.25 -1.61
C ASP A 6 5.78 27.99 -2.49
N PHE A 7 4.78 27.97 -3.36
CA PHE A 7 4.57 26.97 -4.39
C PHE A 7 4.38 27.69 -5.73
N HIS A 8 5.29 27.48 -6.67
CA HIS A 8 5.21 28.05 -8.01
C HIS A 8 3.81 27.87 -8.65
N ASN A 9 3.16 28.96 -9.06
CA ASN A 9 1.80 28.97 -9.64
C ASN A 9 0.61 28.71 -8.68
N ARG A 10 0.80 28.57 -7.36
CA ARG A 10 -0.34 28.40 -6.41
C ARG A 10 -0.36 29.37 -5.23
N GLY A 11 0.60 30.28 -5.16
CA GLY A 11 0.71 31.28 -4.10
C GLY A 11 1.38 30.72 -2.85
N SER A 12 1.49 31.59 -1.84
CA SER A 12 2.11 31.26 -0.56
C SER A 12 1.10 30.74 0.48
N ILE A 13 1.55 29.81 1.32
CA ILE A 13 0.81 29.31 2.47
C ILE A 13 1.45 29.89 3.74
N PRO A 14 0.78 30.78 4.50
CA PRO A 14 1.31 31.30 5.75
C PRO A 14 1.24 30.24 6.85
N VAL A 15 2.36 29.93 7.46
CA VAL A 15 2.49 28.93 8.52
C VAL A 15 3.13 29.55 9.76
N ASP A 16 2.73 29.07 10.93
CA ASP A 16 3.32 29.48 12.20
C ASP A 16 4.78 29.02 12.28
N ALA A 17 5.69 29.96 12.53
CA ALA A 17 7.12 29.66 12.47
C ALA A 17 7.54 28.63 13.52
N GLU A 18 7.02 28.73 14.74
CA GLU A 18 7.35 27.81 15.82
C GLU A 18 6.87 26.39 15.49
N ALA A 19 5.63 26.25 15.03
CA ALA A 19 5.09 24.97 14.59
C ALA A 19 5.88 24.38 13.42
N PHE A 20 6.23 25.19 12.42
CA PHE A 20 7.00 24.74 11.26
C PHE A 20 8.38 24.22 11.67
N LEU A 21 9.14 25.00 12.43
CA LEU A 21 10.50 24.65 12.85
C LEU A 21 10.53 23.42 13.75
N ARG A 22 9.50 23.26 14.58
CA ARG A 22 9.34 22.07 15.41
C ARG A 22 9.04 20.82 14.59
N TRP A 23 8.25 20.96 13.51
CA TRP A 23 7.94 19.85 12.62
C TRP A 23 9.10 19.54 11.66
N PHE A 24 9.88 20.52 11.23
CA PHE A 24 10.91 20.34 10.22
C PHE A 24 12.23 21.00 10.66
N PRO A 25 12.88 20.46 11.71
CA PRO A 25 14.04 21.10 12.33
C PRO A 25 15.19 21.31 11.35
N ARG A 26 15.40 20.41 10.38
CA ARG A 26 16.48 20.54 9.40
C ARG A 26 16.29 21.70 8.41
N LEU A 27 15.06 22.17 8.23
CA LEU A 27 14.73 23.30 7.34
C LEU A 27 14.93 24.65 8.04
N ALA A 28 15.22 24.66 9.34
CA ALA A 28 15.40 25.87 10.12
C ALA A 28 16.40 26.88 9.51
N PRO A 29 17.61 26.47 9.06
CA PRO A 29 18.58 27.41 8.51
C PRO A 29 18.09 28.13 7.25
N GLU A 30 17.26 27.47 6.44
CA GLU A 30 16.72 28.05 5.20
C GLU A 30 15.70 29.15 5.48
N VAL A 31 15.00 29.07 6.61
CA VAL A 31 13.88 29.95 6.92
C VAL A 31 14.24 31.08 7.90
N PHE A 32 15.20 30.86 8.80
CA PHE A 32 15.55 31.82 9.86
C PHE A 32 16.08 33.18 9.35
N GLY A 33 16.52 33.28 8.09
CA GLY A 33 16.98 34.55 7.50
C GLY A 33 16.00 35.21 6.54
N THR A 34 15.07 34.45 5.98
CA THR A 34 14.27 34.87 4.82
C THR A 34 12.80 35.04 5.14
N GLY A 35 12.28 34.31 6.14
CA GLY A 35 10.84 34.25 6.42
C GLY A 35 10.02 33.56 5.33
N TRP A 36 10.66 32.91 4.35
CA TRP A 36 9.99 32.14 3.30
C TRP A 36 10.70 30.80 3.04
N PHE A 37 9.96 29.83 2.50
CA PHE A 37 10.44 28.50 2.20
C PHE A 37 9.95 28.04 0.82
N GLU A 38 10.87 27.58 -0.04
CA GLU A 38 10.55 27.09 -1.39
C GLU A 38 10.11 25.61 -1.37
N ALA A 39 8.80 25.36 -1.27
CA ALA A 39 8.31 23.99 -1.16
C ALA A 39 8.51 23.15 -2.42
N ASP A 40 8.65 23.78 -3.58
CA ASP A 40 8.91 23.07 -4.84
C ASP A 40 10.31 22.46 -4.90
N ARG A 41 11.29 23.08 -4.25
CA ARG A 41 12.62 22.50 -4.08
C ARG A 41 12.55 21.21 -3.27
N LEU A 42 11.86 21.22 -2.13
CA LEU A 42 11.62 20.00 -1.34
C LEU A 42 10.85 18.94 -2.13
N ALA A 43 9.83 19.34 -2.90
CA ALA A 43 9.08 18.42 -3.75
C ALA A 43 9.98 17.75 -4.79
N TRP A 44 10.90 18.50 -5.39
CA TRP A 44 11.88 17.97 -6.33
C TRP A 44 12.88 17.05 -5.64
N GLU A 45 13.40 17.40 -4.47
CA GLU A 45 14.31 16.54 -3.69
C GLU A 45 13.66 15.19 -3.35
N VAL A 46 12.41 15.21 -2.87
CA VAL A 46 11.64 13.99 -2.56
C VAL A 46 11.37 13.17 -3.81
N HIS A 47 11.01 13.79 -4.92
CA HIS A 47 10.79 13.09 -6.19
C HIS A 47 12.10 12.47 -6.72
N SER A 48 13.20 13.22 -6.71
CA SER A 48 14.52 12.76 -7.16
C SER A 48 15.04 11.61 -6.31
N HIS A 49 14.79 11.63 -4.99
CA HIS A 49 15.12 10.53 -4.08
C HIS A 49 14.46 9.20 -4.50
N MET A 50 13.26 9.27 -5.11
CA MET A 50 12.49 8.10 -5.53
C MET A 50 12.58 7.78 -7.02
N HIS A 51 13.22 8.66 -7.80
CA HIS A 51 13.30 8.49 -9.23
C HIS A 51 14.06 7.21 -9.58
N GLY A 52 13.44 6.36 -10.40
CA GLY A 52 13.98 5.05 -10.78
C GLY A 52 13.72 3.92 -9.77
N ARG A 53 13.28 4.23 -8.54
CA ARG A 53 12.92 3.23 -7.51
C ARG A 53 11.43 2.94 -7.50
N LEU A 54 10.62 3.99 -7.39
CA LEU A 54 9.17 3.90 -7.31
C LEU A 54 8.51 4.91 -8.26
N GLN A 55 7.32 4.57 -8.78
CA GLN A 55 6.59 5.38 -9.76
C GLN A 55 5.80 6.52 -9.10
N LEU A 56 6.49 7.41 -8.38
CA LEU A 56 5.90 8.62 -7.80
C LEU A 56 5.83 9.73 -8.83
N SER A 57 4.63 10.25 -9.09
CA SER A 57 4.45 11.44 -9.93
C SER A 57 4.87 12.71 -9.17
N PRO A 58 5.65 13.63 -9.78
CA PRO A 58 5.97 14.94 -9.19
C PRO A 58 4.73 15.71 -8.73
N LYS A 59 3.63 15.60 -9.49
CA LYS A 59 2.34 16.23 -9.15
C LYS A 59 1.75 15.67 -7.85
N SER A 60 1.92 14.36 -7.62
CA SER A 60 1.45 13.69 -6.40
C SER A 60 2.26 14.12 -5.17
N VAL A 61 3.59 14.21 -5.32
CA VAL A 61 4.50 14.70 -4.27
C VAL A 61 4.13 16.12 -3.87
N ARG A 62 4.05 17.03 -4.86
CA ARG A 62 3.66 18.42 -4.65
C ARG A 62 2.29 18.56 -4.01
N SER A 63 1.27 17.84 -4.49
CA SER A 63 -0.08 17.88 -3.91
C SER A 63 -0.12 17.36 -2.47
N THR A 64 0.76 16.41 -2.12
CA THR A 64 0.90 15.90 -0.76
C THR A 64 1.52 16.94 0.16
N LEU A 65 2.61 17.58 -0.27
CA LEU A 65 3.25 18.66 0.48
C LEU A 65 2.32 19.86 0.68
N GLN A 66 1.56 20.25 -0.35
CA GLN A 66 0.55 21.30 -0.23
C GLN A 66 -0.50 20.98 0.84
N SER A 67 -0.97 19.72 0.87
CA SER A 67 -1.94 19.28 1.88
C SER A 67 -1.31 19.29 3.29
N LEU A 68 -0.06 18.85 3.41
CA LEU A 68 0.69 18.85 4.67
C LEU A 68 0.86 20.26 5.23
N PHE A 69 1.40 21.18 4.44
CA PHE A 69 1.62 22.57 4.85
C PHE A 69 0.31 23.33 5.06
N GLY A 70 -0.74 23.02 4.30
CA GLY A 70 -2.09 23.54 4.53
C GLY A 70 -2.64 23.21 5.92
N MET A 71 -2.27 22.05 6.50
CA MET A 71 -2.67 21.68 7.86
C MET A 71 -1.93 22.43 8.96
N LEU A 72 -0.83 23.11 8.64
CA LEU A 72 0.00 23.89 9.57
C LEU A 72 -0.36 25.39 9.57
N GLN A 73 -1.30 25.83 8.74
CA GLN A 73 -1.68 27.24 8.62
C GLN A 73 -2.14 27.83 9.96
N LEU A 74 -1.63 29.02 10.32
CA LEU A 74 -1.83 29.73 11.60
C LEU A 74 -3.25 29.73 12.18
N LYS A 75 -4.28 29.74 11.33
CA LYS A 75 -5.69 29.95 11.72
C LYS A 75 -6.29 28.87 12.63
N LEU A 76 -5.61 27.74 12.84
CA LEU A 76 -6.20 26.56 13.50
C LEU A 76 -5.72 26.27 14.95
N GLY A 77 -5.12 27.22 15.68
CA GLY A 77 -4.82 27.06 17.12
C GLY A 77 -4.04 25.78 17.44
N HIS A 78 -2.74 25.76 17.14
CA HIS A 78 -1.98 24.52 17.00
C HIS A 78 -1.37 24.05 18.32
N HIS A 79 -2.13 23.29 19.10
CA HIS A 79 -1.47 22.35 20.01
C HIS A 79 -0.88 21.20 19.19
N ASN A 80 0.37 20.81 19.44
CA ASN A 80 1.11 19.79 18.67
C ASN A 80 0.34 18.47 18.47
N GLY A 81 -0.48 18.08 19.45
CA GLY A 81 -1.34 16.90 19.35
C GLY A 81 -2.47 17.03 18.31
N ALA A 82 -2.97 18.25 18.06
CA ALA A 82 -4.00 18.49 17.05
C ALA A 82 -3.45 18.28 15.64
N THR A 83 -2.26 18.81 15.34
CA THR A 83 -1.64 18.66 14.01
C THR A 83 -1.31 17.20 13.70
N ARG A 84 -0.72 16.45 14.64
CA ARG A 84 -0.46 15.01 14.46
C ARG A 84 -1.73 14.24 14.13
N ARG A 85 -2.82 14.51 14.88
CA ARG A 85 -4.14 13.93 14.61
C ARG A 85 -4.70 14.32 13.24
N LYS A 86 -4.49 15.57 12.78
CA LYS A 86 -4.90 16.00 11.43
C LYS A 86 -4.16 15.26 10.33
N VAL A 87 -2.83 15.11 10.45
CA VAL A 87 -2.02 14.37 9.46
C VAL A 87 -2.48 12.91 9.38
N LYS A 88 -2.68 12.26 10.53
CA LYS A 88 -3.25 10.91 10.62
C LYS A 88 -4.63 10.83 9.95
N LYS A 89 -5.57 11.70 10.34
CA LYS A 89 -6.92 11.74 9.74
C LYS A 89 -6.92 12.01 8.24
N MET A 90 -5.99 12.82 7.74
CA MET A 90 -5.83 13.06 6.31
C MET A 90 -5.45 11.76 5.57
N LEU A 91 -4.54 10.97 6.15
CA LEU A 91 -4.14 9.67 5.59
C LEU A 91 -5.26 8.64 5.69
N GLU A 92 -5.94 8.55 6.84
CA GLU A 92 -7.09 7.66 7.05
C GLU A 92 -8.19 7.95 6.03
N ARG A 93 -8.58 9.21 5.86
CA ARG A 93 -9.59 9.62 4.88
C ARG A 93 -9.17 9.28 3.45
N GLN A 94 -7.89 9.40 3.12
CA GLN A 94 -7.40 9.04 1.79
C GLN A 94 -7.45 7.51 1.58
N LEU A 95 -7.10 6.73 2.61
CA LEU A 95 -7.15 5.28 2.57
C LEU A 95 -8.57 4.77 2.48
N GLU A 96 -9.49 5.30 3.28
CA GLU A 96 -10.92 4.97 3.24
C GLU A 96 -11.53 5.21 1.85
N GLN A 97 -11.19 6.36 1.23
CA GLN A 97 -11.59 6.64 -0.14
C GLN A 97 -11.02 5.60 -1.10
N ASP A 98 -9.72 5.32 -1.02
CA ASP A 98 -9.07 4.35 -1.90
C ASP A 98 -9.67 2.94 -1.73
N LEU A 99 -9.92 2.49 -0.49
CA LEU A 99 -10.55 1.20 -0.17
C LEU A 99 -11.97 1.10 -0.75
N THR A 100 -12.75 2.19 -0.65
CA THR A 100 -14.10 2.26 -1.23
C THR A 100 -14.05 2.10 -2.76
N PHE A 101 -13.03 2.69 -3.41
CA PHE A 101 -12.85 2.59 -4.86
C PHE A 101 -12.00 1.40 -5.32
N ALA A 102 -11.38 0.65 -4.41
CA ALA A 102 -10.42 -0.42 -4.75
C ALA A 102 -11.08 -1.55 -5.56
N ARG A 103 -12.35 -1.85 -5.29
CA ARG A 103 -13.11 -2.85 -6.07
C ARG A 103 -13.33 -2.44 -7.52
N LEU A 104 -13.36 -1.13 -7.78
CA LEU A 104 -13.61 -0.57 -9.11
C LEU A 104 -12.33 -0.28 -9.89
N ARG A 105 -11.17 -0.24 -9.23
CA ARG A 105 -9.90 0.17 -9.82
C ARG A 105 -8.81 -0.84 -9.55
N ALA A 106 -8.20 -1.33 -10.62
CA ALA A 106 -7.01 -2.20 -10.56
C ALA A 106 -5.79 -1.54 -9.88
N ASP A 107 -5.83 -0.21 -9.69
CA ASP A 107 -4.73 0.54 -9.08
C ASP A 107 -4.66 0.40 -7.55
N GLY A 108 -5.66 -0.20 -6.90
CA GLY A 108 -5.70 -0.41 -5.44
C GLY A 108 -5.51 0.89 -4.65
N ASN A 109 -4.74 0.83 -3.54
CA ASN A 109 -4.51 1.96 -2.65
C ASN A 109 -3.35 2.88 -3.10
N ARG A 110 -3.15 3.01 -4.40
CA ARG A 110 -2.01 3.75 -4.96
C ARG A 110 -1.88 5.17 -4.43
N ARG A 111 -2.97 5.91 -4.25
CA ARG A 111 -2.89 7.31 -3.80
C ARG A 111 -2.45 7.40 -2.35
N SER A 112 -3.03 6.58 -1.48
CA SER A 112 -2.69 6.49 -0.06
C SER A 112 -1.25 6.06 0.14
N ARG A 113 -0.82 5.04 -0.60
CA ARG A 113 0.56 4.53 -0.58
C ARG A 113 1.57 5.57 -1.05
N HIS A 114 1.32 6.21 -2.19
CA HIS A 114 2.19 7.29 -2.69
C HIS A 114 2.30 8.45 -1.70
N ARG A 115 1.17 8.84 -1.09
CA ARG A 115 1.12 9.92 -0.09
C ARG A 115 1.87 9.54 1.18
N PHE A 116 1.64 8.35 1.72
CA PHE A 116 2.36 7.82 2.88
C PHE A 116 3.87 7.81 2.65
N LEU A 117 4.30 7.23 1.54
CA LEU A 117 5.70 7.15 1.16
C LEU A 117 6.35 8.52 1.00
N THR A 118 5.67 9.45 0.32
CA THR A 118 6.11 10.85 0.20
C THR A 118 6.35 11.46 1.57
N LEU A 119 5.42 11.27 2.51
CA LEU A 119 5.54 11.83 3.86
C LEU A 119 6.64 11.14 4.68
N CYS A 120 6.88 9.85 4.48
CA CYS A 120 8.00 9.14 5.11
C CYS A 120 9.35 9.73 4.69
N ILE A 121 9.52 9.97 3.39
CA ILE A 121 10.75 10.58 2.84
C ILE A 121 10.90 12.01 3.35
N VAL A 122 9.82 12.78 3.38
CA VAL A 122 9.83 14.15 3.96
C VAL A 122 10.22 14.10 5.43
N ALA A 123 9.69 13.14 6.21
CA ALA A 123 10.04 13.00 7.60
C ALA A 123 11.53 12.71 7.77
N CYS A 124 12.07 11.76 7.01
CA CYS A 124 13.49 11.42 6.99
C CYS A 124 14.38 12.60 6.55
N SER A 125 14.05 13.24 5.43
CA SER A 125 14.87 14.33 4.88
C SER A 125 14.93 15.53 5.81
N THR A 126 13.85 15.80 6.56
CA THR A 126 13.72 16.95 7.46
C THR A 126 13.97 16.65 8.94
N ASP A 127 14.28 15.39 9.28
CA ASP A 127 14.42 14.89 10.65
C ASP A 127 13.17 15.11 11.53
N SER A 128 11.99 14.89 10.93
CA SER A 128 10.69 15.14 11.56
C SER A 128 10.19 13.94 12.39
N GLN A 129 10.54 13.91 13.67
CA GLN A 129 10.01 12.89 14.60
C GLN A 129 8.49 12.97 14.76
N LEU A 130 7.90 14.18 14.73
CA LEU A 130 6.45 14.37 14.88
C LEU A 130 5.67 13.80 13.69
N LEU A 131 6.21 13.95 12.48
CA LEU A 131 5.62 13.38 11.28
C LEU A 131 5.80 11.85 11.27
N ALA A 132 6.98 11.35 11.62
CA ALA A 132 7.23 9.91 11.74
C ALA A 132 6.28 9.22 12.74
N ASP A 133 6.08 9.79 13.94
CA ASP A 133 5.13 9.29 14.94
C ASP A 133 3.68 9.26 14.40
N ALA A 134 3.27 10.30 13.68
CA ALA A 134 1.94 10.32 13.06
C ALA A 134 1.78 9.25 11.96
N LEU A 135 2.81 9.01 11.16
CA LEU A 135 2.84 8.00 10.10
C LEU A 135 2.80 6.58 10.67
N VAL A 136 3.57 6.30 11.72
CA VAL A 136 3.56 5.01 12.42
C VAL A 136 2.19 4.71 12.99
N ARG A 137 1.58 5.66 13.71
CA ARG A 137 0.22 5.47 14.27
C ARG A 137 -0.82 5.24 13.19
N PHE A 138 -0.75 6.01 12.10
CA PHE A 138 -1.62 5.76 10.94
C PHE A 138 -1.46 4.33 10.43
N PHE A 139 -0.23 3.87 10.24
CA PHE A 139 0.03 2.53 9.71
C PHE A 139 -0.45 1.42 10.65
N TYR A 140 -0.20 1.53 11.96
CA TYR A 140 -0.69 0.56 12.95
C TYR A 140 -2.21 0.46 12.97
N ASP A 141 -2.88 1.60 13.05
CA ASP A 141 -4.34 1.64 13.20
C ASP A 141 -5.05 1.12 11.93
N ASN A 142 -4.38 1.16 10.78
CA ASN A 142 -4.92 0.71 9.50
C ASN A 142 -4.20 -0.54 8.96
N LEU A 143 -3.40 -1.22 9.80
CA LEU A 143 -2.51 -2.30 9.39
C LEU A 143 -3.31 -3.42 8.70
N HIS A 144 -4.43 -3.82 9.30
CA HIS A 144 -5.27 -4.89 8.78
C HIS A 144 -5.80 -4.55 7.38
N ASP A 145 -6.31 -3.33 7.19
CA ASP A 145 -6.92 -2.92 5.94
C ASP A 145 -5.88 -2.76 4.83
N ILE A 146 -4.71 -2.18 5.15
CA ILE A 146 -3.56 -2.11 4.24
C ILE A 146 -3.13 -3.53 3.83
N MET A 147 -2.99 -4.43 4.80
CA MET A 147 -2.55 -5.80 4.54
C MET A 147 -3.54 -6.58 3.68
N ARG A 148 -4.85 -6.43 3.90
CA ARG A 148 -5.90 -7.13 3.14
C ARG A 148 -6.04 -6.60 1.72
N SER A 149 -6.02 -5.28 1.54
CA SER A 149 -6.28 -4.64 0.25
C SER A 149 -5.11 -4.70 -0.75
N GLU A 150 -3.87 -4.79 -0.27
CA GLU A 150 -2.68 -4.82 -1.13
C GLU A 150 -2.27 -6.25 -1.56
N GLU A 151 -2.94 -7.28 -1.04
CA GLU A 151 -2.65 -8.68 -1.37
C GLU A 151 -2.71 -9.04 -2.86
N PRO A 152 -3.67 -8.53 -3.66
CA PRO A 152 -3.79 -8.91 -5.07
C PRO A 152 -2.67 -8.33 -5.93
N HIS A 153 -2.05 -7.24 -5.50
CA HIS A 153 -1.17 -6.44 -6.36
C HIS A 153 0.31 -6.53 -5.98
N LEU A 154 0.65 -7.20 -4.88
CA LEU A 154 2.02 -7.36 -4.38
C LEU A 154 2.73 -6.02 -4.09
N LEU A 155 1.96 -5.03 -3.65
CA LEU A 155 2.40 -3.64 -3.49
C LEU A 155 2.76 -3.28 -2.04
N LEU A 156 2.65 -4.25 -1.12
CA LEU A 156 3.07 -4.13 0.29
C LEU A 156 4.54 -3.69 0.46
N ARG A 157 5.39 -3.92 -0.55
CA ARG A 157 6.79 -3.47 -0.52
C ARG A 157 6.94 -1.97 -0.36
N GLU A 158 6.06 -1.15 -0.94
CA GLU A 158 6.25 0.30 -0.90
C GLU A 158 5.92 0.88 0.47
N TRP A 159 4.95 0.27 1.17
CA TRP A 159 4.67 0.56 2.57
C TRP A 159 5.88 0.26 3.45
N ALA A 160 6.49 -0.91 3.22
CA ALA A 160 7.66 -1.36 3.93
C ALA A 160 8.89 -0.47 3.66
N VAL A 161 9.10 -0.04 2.41
CA VAL A 161 10.13 0.95 2.05
C VAL A 161 9.88 2.26 2.79
N GLY A 162 8.65 2.76 2.83
CA GLY A 162 8.33 3.97 3.59
C GLY A 162 8.67 3.87 5.08
N ILE A 163 8.37 2.72 5.71
CA ILE A 163 8.74 2.45 7.11
C ILE A 163 10.26 2.38 7.29
N GLN A 164 10.97 1.77 6.33
CA GLN A 164 12.44 1.72 6.33
C GLN A 164 13.06 3.12 6.22
N GLU A 165 12.50 4.02 5.42
CA GLU A 165 12.99 5.41 5.30
C GLU A 165 12.94 6.16 6.63
N ILE A 166 11.94 5.89 7.49
CA ILE A 166 11.80 6.55 8.79
C ILE A 166 12.43 5.76 9.95
N ARG A 167 13.18 4.68 9.67
CA ARG A 167 13.76 3.82 10.72
C ARG A 167 14.58 4.60 11.75
N SER A 168 15.38 5.57 11.32
CA SER A 168 16.22 6.38 12.22
C SER A 168 15.42 7.33 13.12
N LEU A 169 14.14 7.56 12.83
CA LEU A 169 13.28 8.50 13.54
C LEU A 169 12.35 7.82 14.55
N ILE A 170 12.31 6.49 14.57
CA ILE A 170 11.39 5.71 15.41
C ILE A 170 12.18 4.75 16.29
N PRO A 171 11.66 4.35 17.46
CA PRO A 171 12.31 3.34 18.29
C PRO A 171 12.50 2.04 17.52
N GLU A 172 13.67 1.40 17.68
CA GLU A 172 14.00 0.15 16.97
C GLU A 172 12.97 -0.97 17.27
N GLU A 173 12.44 -1.03 18.49
CA GLU A 173 11.37 -1.97 18.87
C GLU A 173 10.11 -1.78 18.01
N THR A 174 9.70 -0.52 17.81
CA THR A 174 8.55 -0.18 16.96
C THR A 174 8.81 -0.52 15.50
N PHE A 175 10.03 -0.25 15.00
CA PHE A 175 10.43 -0.63 13.65
C PHE A 175 10.36 -2.16 13.46
N MET A 176 10.93 -2.91 14.39
CA MET A 176 10.97 -4.38 14.31
C MET A 176 9.58 -5.01 14.38
N ASP A 177 8.67 -4.45 15.18
CA ASP A 177 7.29 -4.91 15.27
C ASP A 177 6.50 -4.65 13.96
N LEU A 178 6.63 -3.43 13.40
CA LEU A 178 6.06 -3.11 12.07
C LEU A 178 6.58 -4.06 10.99
N MET A 179 7.90 -4.29 10.97
CA MET A 179 8.53 -5.19 10.01
C MET A 179 8.12 -6.65 10.23
N TYR A 180 7.90 -7.07 11.47
CA TYR A 180 7.36 -8.38 11.79
C TYR A 180 5.96 -8.55 11.19
N HIS A 181 5.06 -7.58 11.35
CA HIS A 181 3.73 -7.63 10.75
C HIS A 181 3.77 -7.75 9.22
N LEU A 182 4.60 -6.94 8.56
CA LEU A 182 4.81 -7.00 7.12
C LEU A 182 5.41 -8.34 6.66
N SER A 183 6.35 -8.90 7.44
CA SER A 183 7.01 -10.17 7.13
C SER A 183 6.03 -11.36 7.04
N ARG A 184 4.85 -11.27 7.66
CA ARG A 184 3.78 -12.28 7.54
C ARG A 184 3.26 -12.43 6.10
N LYS A 185 3.56 -11.48 5.21
CA LYS A 185 3.28 -11.55 3.76
C LYS A 185 4.55 -11.52 2.92
N ALA A 186 5.71 -11.88 3.49
CA ALA A 186 6.99 -11.93 2.78
C ALA A 186 6.95 -12.81 1.53
N ASN A 187 6.21 -13.93 1.58
CA ASN A 187 6.00 -14.84 0.45
C ASN A 187 5.31 -14.17 -0.75
N LYS A 188 4.62 -13.04 -0.55
CA LYS A 188 4.04 -12.23 -1.62
C LYS A 188 5.00 -11.11 -2.04
N MET A 189 5.65 -10.45 -1.08
CA MET A 189 6.56 -9.33 -1.33
C MET A 189 7.83 -9.74 -2.10
N ILE A 190 8.46 -10.85 -1.71
CA ILE A 190 9.76 -11.28 -2.26
C ILE A 190 9.65 -11.71 -3.74
N PRO A 191 8.69 -12.57 -4.15
CA PRO A 191 8.58 -12.95 -5.56
C PRO A 191 8.21 -11.77 -6.46
N ALA A 192 7.38 -10.84 -5.95
CA ALA A 192 7.04 -9.62 -6.66
C ALA A 192 8.30 -8.86 -7.05
N TRP A 193 9.17 -8.58 -6.08
CA TRP A 193 10.44 -7.91 -6.31
C TRP A 193 11.29 -8.62 -7.38
N ARG A 194 11.45 -9.95 -7.29
CA ARG A 194 12.21 -10.72 -8.30
C ARG A 194 11.64 -10.61 -9.71
N ASN A 195 10.31 -10.53 -9.84
CA ASN A 195 9.63 -10.52 -11.13
C ASN A 195 9.65 -9.15 -11.84
N PHE A 196 9.81 -8.04 -11.12
CA PHE A 196 9.81 -6.71 -11.74
C PHE A 196 11.14 -6.34 -12.41
N GLY A 197 12.21 -7.12 -12.19
CA GLY A 197 13.52 -6.88 -12.82
C GLY A 197 14.21 -5.57 -12.43
N ILE A 198 13.65 -4.82 -11.48
CA ILE A 198 14.21 -3.58 -10.96
C ILE A 198 14.97 -3.92 -9.67
N HIS A 199 16.30 -3.82 -9.74
CA HIS A 199 17.19 -3.95 -8.58
C HIS A 199 17.20 -2.63 -7.81
N ASP A 200 16.32 -2.53 -6.81
CA ASP A 200 16.35 -1.44 -5.85
C ASP A 200 17.10 -1.88 -4.57
N PRO A 201 18.24 -1.25 -4.22
CA PRO A 201 19.02 -1.62 -3.04
C PRO A 201 18.26 -1.45 -1.72
N SER A 202 17.27 -0.54 -1.68
CA SER A 202 16.41 -0.38 -0.50
C SER A 202 15.57 -1.64 -0.26
N VAL A 203 15.04 -2.23 -1.34
CA VAL A 203 14.25 -3.46 -1.30
C VAL A 203 15.12 -4.67 -0.98
N GLU A 204 16.37 -4.72 -1.45
CA GLU A 204 17.31 -5.79 -1.05
C GLU A 204 17.58 -5.76 0.46
N THR A 205 17.82 -4.57 1.00
CA THR A 205 17.98 -4.37 2.45
C THR A 205 16.71 -4.79 3.20
N LEU A 206 15.54 -4.44 2.69
CA LEU A 206 14.26 -4.84 3.26
C LEU A 206 14.09 -6.36 3.27
N VAL A 207 14.43 -7.02 2.18
CA VAL A 207 14.37 -8.49 2.04
C VAL A 207 15.30 -9.16 3.04
N GLN A 208 16.51 -8.61 3.24
CA GLN A 208 17.43 -9.11 4.27
C GLN A 208 16.86 -8.95 5.68
N ILE A 209 16.29 -7.78 6.02
CA ILE A 209 15.64 -7.54 7.32
C ILE A 209 14.50 -8.54 7.54
N ILE A 210 13.68 -8.78 6.52
CA ILE A 210 12.60 -9.76 6.57
C ILE A 210 13.15 -11.18 6.79
N TYR A 211 14.22 -11.58 6.11
CA TYR A 211 14.85 -12.88 6.35
C TYR A 211 15.43 -13.00 7.76
N ASP A 212 16.03 -11.95 8.31
CA ASP A 212 16.57 -11.97 9.66
C ASP A 212 15.45 -12.12 10.70
N ILE A 213 14.33 -11.41 10.54
CA ILE A 213 13.15 -11.51 11.40
C ILE A 213 12.53 -12.92 11.32
N LEU A 214 12.39 -13.45 10.12
CA LEU A 214 11.82 -14.79 9.88
C LEU A 214 12.82 -15.93 10.08
N GLY A 215 14.11 -15.66 10.22
CA GLY A 215 15.14 -16.64 10.56
C GLY A 215 15.27 -16.82 12.07
N ARG A 216 15.03 -15.74 12.83
CA ARG A 216 14.98 -15.77 14.30
C ARG A 216 13.74 -16.47 14.83
N ASN A 217 12.61 -16.29 14.16
CA ASN A 217 11.40 -17.05 14.40
C ASN A 217 11.45 -18.25 13.45
N ASN A 218 11.46 -19.51 13.87
CA ASN A 218 11.49 -20.74 13.02
C ASN A 218 10.27 -20.91 12.06
N TYR A 219 9.73 -19.82 11.52
CA TYR A 219 8.46 -19.69 10.82
C TYR A 219 8.55 -20.05 9.33
N TRP A 220 9.75 -20.28 8.78
CA TRP A 220 9.90 -20.81 7.43
C TRP A 220 9.57 -22.32 7.31
N ASP A 221 9.28 -23.01 8.42
CA ASP A 221 8.85 -24.40 8.39
C ASP A 221 7.37 -24.60 8.01
N TYR A 222 6.57 -23.53 7.87
CA TYR A 222 5.14 -23.64 7.57
C TYR A 222 4.78 -24.11 6.14
N ASP A 223 5.75 -24.32 5.25
CA ASP A 223 5.47 -24.91 3.92
C ASP A 223 6.50 -25.96 3.44
N ARG A 224 7.53 -26.31 4.23
CA ARG A 224 8.45 -27.42 3.88
C ARG A 224 7.96 -28.80 4.31
N GLY A 225 6.81 -28.88 4.98
CA GLY A 225 6.14 -30.12 5.32
C GLY A 225 4.79 -30.25 4.62
N ARG A 226 4.76 -30.60 3.33
CA ARG A 226 3.60 -31.19 2.65
C ARG A 226 2.26 -30.47 2.91
N ARG A 227 1.88 -29.50 2.08
CA ARG A 227 0.44 -29.34 1.82
C ARG A 227 -0.02 -30.60 1.08
N PRO A 228 -0.87 -31.48 1.66
CA PRO A 228 -1.56 -32.45 0.82
C PRO A 228 -2.34 -31.60 -0.18
N ARG A 229 -2.10 -31.84 -1.46
CA ARG A 229 -2.93 -31.27 -2.53
C ARG A 229 -4.39 -31.57 -2.18
N ARG A 230 -5.10 -30.61 -1.58
CA ARG A 230 -6.57 -30.54 -1.58
C ARG A 230 -7.07 -30.15 -2.99
N ARG A 231 -6.52 -30.80 -4.01
CA ARG A 231 -7.21 -31.07 -5.28
C ARG A 231 -7.62 -32.54 -5.24
N ALA A 232 -8.47 -32.87 -4.27
CA ALA A 232 -9.11 -34.18 -4.12
C ALA A 232 -10.60 -34.05 -4.48
N TRP A 233 -10.89 -33.37 -5.60
CA TRP A 233 -12.22 -33.29 -6.22
C TRP A 233 -12.11 -33.40 -7.74
N VAL A 234 -11.15 -34.19 -8.23
CA VAL A 234 -11.30 -34.86 -9.53
C VAL A 234 -11.47 -36.33 -9.18
N PRO A 235 -12.67 -36.92 -9.39
CA PRO A 235 -12.98 -38.30 -8.94
C PRO A 235 -12.06 -39.40 -9.49
N ASP A 236 -11.28 -39.12 -10.54
CA ASP A 236 -10.62 -40.18 -11.33
C ASP A 236 -9.10 -40.31 -11.13
N TYR A 237 -8.47 -39.52 -10.24
CA TYR A 237 -7.04 -39.65 -9.98
C TYR A 237 -6.76 -40.21 -8.58
N ALA A 238 -6.81 -41.54 -8.48
CA ALA A 238 -6.29 -42.27 -7.32
C ALA A 238 -4.78 -41.98 -7.15
N PRO A 239 -4.29 -41.69 -5.92
CA PRO A 239 -2.87 -41.52 -5.68
C PRO A 239 -2.13 -42.84 -5.98
N ARG A 240 -1.16 -42.80 -6.91
CA ARG A 240 -0.29 -43.95 -7.18
C ARG A 240 0.56 -44.27 -5.95
N ALA A 241 0.65 -45.55 -5.63
CA ALA A 241 1.65 -46.07 -4.69
C ALA A 241 3.06 -45.74 -5.20
N LEU A 242 3.96 -45.33 -4.29
CA LEU A 242 5.36 -44.97 -4.57
C LEU A 242 6.19 -46.12 -5.17
N THR A 243 5.65 -47.34 -5.18
CA THR A 243 6.27 -48.54 -5.75
C THR A 243 5.82 -48.85 -7.17
N ALA A 244 4.89 -48.07 -7.74
CA ALA A 244 4.45 -48.30 -9.12
C ALA A 244 5.50 -47.76 -10.11
N PRO A 245 6.02 -48.59 -11.04
CA PRO A 245 6.96 -48.14 -12.05
C PRO A 245 6.35 -47.02 -12.91
N PRO A 246 7.16 -46.09 -13.45
CA PRO A 246 6.67 -45.05 -14.33
C PRO A 246 5.97 -45.72 -15.51
N LEU A 247 4.71 -45.34 -15.76
CA LEU A 247 4.11 -45.73 -17.04
C LEU A 247 4.89 -44.97 -18.09
N PHE A 248 5.64 -45.70 -18.91
CA PHE A 248 6.14 -45.19 -20.16
C PHE A 248 4.94 -44.71 -20.96
N HIS A 249 4.70 -43.40 -20.95
CA HIS A 249 3.88 -42.77 -21.97
C HIS A 249 4.63 -42.99 -23.27
N SER A 250 4.23 -44.03 -23.99
CA SER A 250 4.52 -44.21 -25.39
C SER A 250 4.07 -42.93 -26.09
N HIS A 251 5.03 -42.04 -26.35
CA HIS A 251 4.81 -40.97 -27.31
C HIS A 251 4.36 -41.65 -28.60
N PRO A 252 3.18 -41.32 -29.15
CA PRO A 252 2.88 -41.74 -30.50
C PRO A 252 3.88 -41.00 -31.39
N ARG A 253 4.91 -41.72 -31.85
CA ARG A 253 5.66 -41.37 -33.04
C ARG A 253 4.66 -41.42 -34.20
N LEU A 254 4.04 -40.28 -34.51
CA LEU A 254 3.46 -40.09 -35.82
C LEU A 254 4.52 -39.55 -36.76
N ALA A 255 4.56 -40.22 -37.89
CA ALA A 255 5.64 -40.26 -38.85
C ALA A 255 5.70 -39.00 -39.73
N LEU A 256 6.93 -38.66 -40.11
CA LEU A 256 7.37 -38.29 -41.46
C LEU A 256 6.31 -37.85 -42.49
N THR A 257 6.45 -36.57 -42.89
CA THR A 257 6.51 -36.04 -44.27
C THR A 257 5.42 -36.41 -45.29
N GLY A 258 4.67 -35.40 -45.72
CA GLY A 258 3.94 -35.34 -46.99
C GLY A 258 3.68 -33.88 -47.39
N PRO A 259 3.69 -33.52 -48.69
CA PRO A 259 3.78 -32.13 -49.15
C PRO A 259 2.45 -31.39 -49.05
N GLU A 260 2.53 -30.05 -48.96
CA GLU A 260 1.39 -29.13 -48.99
C GLU A 260 0.40 -29.46 -50.11
N PRO A 261 -0.90 -29.24 -49.86
CA PRO A 261 -1.51 -28.14 -50.61
C PRO A 261 -2.60 -27.34 -49.85
N LEU A 262 -2.76 -26.12 -50.36
CA LEU A 262 -3.96 -25.29 -50.42
C LEU A 262 -4.41 -24.55 -49.15
N MET A 263 -4.21 -23.24 -49.23
CA MET A 263 -4.89 -22.20 -48.48
C MET A 263 -6.39 -22.47 -48.39
N THR A 264 -6.82 -22.94 -47.22
CA THR A 264 -8.22 -22.97 -46.85
C THR A 264 -8.39 -21.90 -45.78
N VAL A 265 -9.00 -20.78 -46.17
CA VAL A 265 -9.41 -19.71 -45.26
C VAL A 265 -10.54 -20.26 -44.39
N GLY A 266 -10.17 -20.91 -43.29
CA GLY A 266 -11.10 -21.33 -42.26
C GLY A 266 -11.62 -20.11 -41.48
N PRO A 267 -12.90 -20.09 -41.08
CA PRO A 267 -13.44 -19.02 -40.27
C PRO A 267 -12.70 -18.95 -38.93
N ARG A 268 -12.34 -17.73 -38.51
CA ARG A 268 -11.73 -17.45 -37.20
C ARG A 268 -12.71 -17.88 -36.11
N LEU A 269 -12.52 -19.07 -35.55
CA LEU A 269 -13.15 -19.48 -34.30
C LEU A 269 -12.53 -18.64 -33.19
N HIS A 270 -13.18 -17.51 -32.88
CA HIS A 270 -12.97 -16.79 -31.65
C HIS A 270 -13.45 -17.69 -30.51
N SER A 271 -12.50 -18.36 -29.84
CA SER A 271 -12.75 -18.99 -28.56
C SER A 271 -13.40 -17.95 -27.63
N PRO A 272 -14.55 -18.23 -27.01
CA PRO A 272 -15.13 -17.31 -26.05
C PRO A 272 -14.15 -17.22 -24.88
N ALA A 273 -13.58 -16.03 -24.68
CA ALA A 273 -12.79 -15.70 -23.51
C ALA A 273 -13.73 -15.67 -22.29
N LEU A 274 -14.10 -16.84 -21.78
CA LEU A 274 -14.73 -17.01 -20.47
C LEU A 274 -13.63 -16.95 -19.41
N SER A 275 -13.07 -15.76 -19.21
CA SER A 275 -12.50 -15.38 -17.94
C SER A 275 -13.41 -14.32 -17.34
N ALA A 276 -14.61 -14.76 -16.94
CA ALA A 276 -15.34 -14.01 -15.92
C ALA A 276 -14.43 -13.98 -14.69
N PRO A 277 -14.16 -12.81 -14.09
CA PRO A 277 -13.49 -12.79 -12.80
C PRO A 277 -14.32 -13.67 -11.87
N VAL A 278 -13.66 -14.63 -11.22
CA VAL A 278 -14.24 -15.34 -10.08
C VAL A 278 -14.38 -14.27 -9.01
N VAL A 279 -15.51 -13.55 -9.04
CA VAL A 279 -15.92 -12.71 -7.93
C VAL A 279 -16.23 -13.70 -6.82
N ASP A 280 -15.48 -13.58 -5.73
CA ASP A 280 -15.64 -14.44 -4.56
C ASP A 280 -17.04 -14.18 -4.00
N GLU A 281 -18.00 -15.04 -4.34
CA GLU A 281 -19.43 -14.91 -3.96
C GLU A 281 -19.59 -14.68 -2.44
N VAL A 282 -18.61 -15.17 -1.66
CA VAL A 282 -18.52 -14.98 -0.21
C VAL A 282 -18.31 -13.51 0.17
N ASP A 283 -17.49 -12.76 -0.58
CA ASP A 283 -17.22 -11.35 -0.31
C ASP A 283 -18.39 -10.44 -0.75
N GLU A 284 -19.17 -10.83 -1.76
CA GLU A 284 -20.42 -10.14 -2.12
C GLU A 284 -21.50 -10.35 -1.06
N ILE A 285 -21.66 -11.59 -0.57
CA ILE A 285 -22.59 -11.90 0.53
C ILE A 285 -22.21 -11.12 1.79
N ARG A 286 -20.92 -11.03 2.12
CA ARG A 286 -20.43 -10.30 3.30
C ARG A 286 -20.68 -8.80 3.20
N MET A 287 -20.40 -8.17 2.06
CA MET A 287 -20.75 -6.75 1.84
C MET A 287 -22.25 -6.49 1.96
N ARG A 288 -23.06 -7.41 1.42
CA ARG A 288 -24.51 -7.29 1.48
C ARG A 288 -25.02 -7.38 2.91
N GLN A 289 -24.44 -8.24 3.74
CA GLN A 289 -24.75 -8.30 5.17
C GLN A 289 -24.40 -7.00 5.89
N GLU A 290 -23.18 -6.48 5.71
CA GLU A 290 -22.73 -5.24 6.35
C GLU A 290 -23.60 -4.02 5.97
N MET A 291 -24.00 -3.93 4.70
CA MET A 291 -24.92 -2.88 4.24
C MET A 291 -26.32 -3.01 4.87
N LEU A 292 -26.83 -4.24 5.00
CA LEU A 292 -28.13 -4.49 5.65
C LEU A 292 -28.07 -4.19 7.15
N GLU A 293 -26.98 -4.54 7.83
CA GLU A 293 -26.76 -4.21 9.24
C GLU A 293 -26.78 -2.69 9.48
N ASN A 294 -26.09 -1.92 8.62
CA ASN A 294 -26.11 -0.46 8.69
C ASN A 294 -27.52 0.13 8.43
N GLN A 295 -28.29 -0.45 7.50
CA GLN A 295 -29.68 -0.02 7.27
C GLN A 295 -30.59 -0.32 8.47
N VAL A 296 -30.44 -1.50 9.08
CA VAL A 296 -31.20 -1.87 10.29
C VAL A 296 -30.87 -0.92 11.43
N GLN A 297 -29.59 -0.57 11.59
CA GLN A 297 -29.16 0.36 12.64
C GLN A 297 -29.74 1.77 12.43
N GLN A 298 -29.74 2.29 11.20
CA GLN A 298 -30.40 3.57 10.89
C GLN A 298 -31.90 3.55 11.19
N LEU A 299 -32.61 2.48 10.81
CA LEU A 299 -34.04 2.34 11.11
C LEU A 299 -34.31 2.25 12.61
N GLN A 300 -33.42 1.61 13.38
CA GLN A 300 -33.52 1.56 14.84
C GLN A 300 -33.35 2.95 15.46
N GLU A 301 -32.36 3.73 14.98
CA GLU A 301 -32.18 5.11 15.40
C GLU A 301 -33.40 5.98 15.04
N GLU A 302 -33.97 5.82 13.83
CA GLU A 302 -35.19 6.54 13.45
C GLU A 302 -36.40 6.17 14.33
N VAL A 303 -36.54 4.92 14.76
CA VAL A 303 -37.62 4.52 15.68
C VAL A 303 -37.38 5.06 17.09
N GLU A 304 -36.13 5.05 17.57
CA GLU A 304 -35.77 5.51 18.92
C GLU A 304 -35.89 7.03 19.06
N PHE A 305 -35.58 7.79 18.00
CA PHE A 305 -35.57 9.27 18.01
C PHE A 305 -36.74 9.92 17.26
N GLY A 306 -37.54 9.16 16.51
CA GLY A 306 -38.51 9.67 15.52
C GLY A 306 -39.98 9.54 15.89
N VAL A 307 -40.35 9.52 17.18
CA VAL A 307 -41.74 9.84 17.58
C VAL A 307 -41.79 11.29 18.07
N PRO A 308 -41.96 12.28 17.19
CA PRO A 308 -42.46 13.57 17.63
C PRO A 308 -43.89 13.33 18.13
N GLU A 309 -44.09 13.39 19.45
CA GLU A 309 -45.42 13.59 20.03
C GLU A 309 -45.96 14.91 19.47
N TYR A 310 -46.75 14.82 18.40
CA TYR A 310 -47.60 15.91 17.95
C TYR A 310 -48.73 16.05 18.97
N VAL A 311 -48.50 16.89 19.97
CA VAL A 311 -49.52 17.51 20.83
C VAL A 311 -49.65 18.97 20.46
#